data_AF-Q2V4V2-F1
#
_entry.id   AF-Q2V4V2-F1
#
_cell.length_a   1.000
_cell.length_b   1.000
_cell.length_c   1.000
_cell.angle_alpha   90.00
_cell.angle_beta   90.00
_cell.angle_gamma   90.00
#
_symmetry.space_group_name_H-M   'P 1'
#
loop_
_entity.id
_entity.type
_entity.pdbx_description
1 polymer ?
#
loop_
_entity_poly.entity_id
_entity_poly.type
_entity_poly.pdbx_seq_one_letter_code
_entity_poly.pdbx_strand_id
1 'polypeptide(L)' 'MFGSKINNKVEVVVDGGYSPSKFKLKAGEPAEVSFTRVSDKGCAQQIIFNGELRNLPLNESVTFNFTPVEKGRHNWSAV' A
#
# COMPACT_ATOMS: atom_id res chain seq x y z
N MET A 1 21.60 -10.87 3.32
CA MET A 1 20.58 -10.67 4.38
C MET A 1 19.88 -9.33 4.13
N PHE A 2 18.79 -9.30 3.36
CA PHE A 2 18.01 -8.07 3.17
C PHE A 2 16.82 -8.10 4.12
N GLY A 3 17.05 -7.62 5.34
CA GLY A 3 15.97 -7.44 6.31
C GLY A 3 14.99 -6.42 5.75
N SER A 4 13.78 -6.86 5.38
CA SER A 4 12.68 -5.93 5.14
C SER A 4 12.47 -5.17 6.45
N LYS A 5 12.92 -3.92 6.48
CA LYS A 5 12.83 -3.04 7.63
C LYS A 5 11.35 -2.93 8.00
N ILE A 6 11.03 -3.19 9.27
CA ILE A 6 9.67 -2.98 9.77
C ILE A 6 9.48 -1.46 9.85
N ASN A 7 8.49 -0.95 9.13
CA ASN A 7 8.15 0.47 9.14
C ASN A 7 6.63 0.58 9.12
N ASN A 8 6.05 1.31 10.07
CA ASN A 8 4.62 1.54 10.09
C ASN A 8 4.19 2.68 9.17
N LYS A 9 5.14 3.39 8.56
CA LYS A 9 4.86 4.37 7.50
C LYS A 9 5.46 3.89 6.19
N VAL A 10 4.61 3.62 5.21
CA VAL A 10 5.04 3.08 3.91
C VAL A 10 4.46 3.94 2.80
N GLU A 11 5.33 4.37 1.90
CA GLU A 11 4.94 5.02 0.66
C GLU A 11 5.10 4.03 -0.48
N VAL A 12 4.05 3.85 -1.27
CA VAL A 12 3.98 2.96 -2.42
C VAL A 12 3.71 3.79 -3.66
N VAL A 13 4.64 3.79 -4.60
CA VAL A 13 4.51 4.46 -5.89
C VAL A 13 3.89 3.48 -6.90
N VAL A 14 2.90 3.94 -7.64
CA VAL A 14 2.22 3.19 -8.69
C VAL A 14 2.58 3.77 -10.06
N ASP A 15 3.43 3.04 -10.79
CA ASP A 15 3.89 3.36 -12.16
C ASP A 15 3.88 2.09 -13.03
N GLY A 16 2.70 1.56 -13.36
CA GLY A 16 2.58 0.25 -14.02
C GLY A 16 2.81 -0.96 -13.10
N GLY A 17 3.05 -0.72 -11.81
CA GLY A 17 3.23 -1.71 -10.76
C GLY A 17 3.40 -1.01 -9.41
N TYR A 18 3.46 -1.76 -8.32
CA TYR A 18 3.57 -1.22 -6.95
C TYR A 18 5.01 -1.30 -6.46
N SER A 19 5.58 -0.15 -6.06
CA SER A 19 6.92 -0.09 -5.50
C SER A 19 6.92 0.64 -4.14
N PRO A 20 7.32 -0.02 -3.04
CA PRO A 20 7.75 -1.41 -2.96
C PRO A 20 6.58 -2.39 -3.12
N SER A 21 6.81 -3.53 -3.78
CA SER A 21 5.78 -4.57 -3.95
C SER A 21 5.54 -5.39 -2.67
N LYS A 22 6.45 -5.31 -1.71
CA LYS A 22 6.37 -6.00 -0.42
C LYS A 22 6.98 -5.11 0.66
N PHE A 23 6.25 -4.94 1.75
CA PHE A 23 6.70 -4.23 2.95
C PHE A 23 6.23 -4.97 4.20
N LYS A 24 6.81 -4.64 5.36
CA LYS A 24 6.44 -5.24 6.65
C LYS A 24 5.99 -4.13 7.61
N LEU A 25 4.79 -4.30 8.16
CA LEU A 25 4.24 -3.44 9.20
C LEU A 25 4.36 -4.13 10.57
N LYS A 26 4.38 -3.36 11.66
CA LYS A 26 4.38 -3.88 13.02
C LYS A 26 2.94 -4.12 13.48
N ALA A 27 2.65 -5.36 13.89
CA ALA A 27 1.34 -5.70 14.42
C ALA A 27 1.11 -5.03 15.78
N GLY A 28 -0.13 -4.58 16.02
CA GLY A 28 -0.55 -3.90 17.25
C GLY A 28 -0.20 -2.41 17.32
N GLU A 29 0.42 -1.84 16.28
CA GLU A 29 0.70 -0.40 16.19
C GLU A 29 -0.02 0.22 14.98
N PRO A 30 -0.45 1.49 15.06
CA PRO A 30 -1.03 2.19 13.93
C PRO A 30 -0.05 2.22 12.75
N ALA A 31 -0.53 1.80 11.58
CA ALA A 31 0.20 1.84 10.33
C ALA A 31 -0.47 2.79 9.33
N GLU A 32 0.37 3.47 8.57
CA GLU A 32 0.05 4.45 7.56
C GLU A 32 0.68 3.98 6.24
N VAL A 33 -0.16 3.65 5.26
CA VAL A 33 0.29 3.22 3.94
C VAL A 33 -0.29 4.16 2.90
N SER A 34 0.58 4.89 2.22
CA SER A 34 0.23 5.86 1.19
C SER A 34 0.51 5.30 -0.19
N PHE A 35 -0.47 5.33 -1.07
CA PHE A 35 -0.34 4.92 -2.46
C PHE A 35 -0.43 6.15 -3.36
N THR A 36 0.59 6.38 -4.19
CA THR A 36 0.63 7.51 -5.12
C THR A 36 0.73 7.00 -6.54
N ARG A 37 -0.29 7.26 -7.36
CA ARG A 37 -0.27 6.93 -8.78
C ARG A 37 0.45 8.02 -9.56
N VAL A 38 1.63 7.73 -10.11
CA VAL A 38 2.40 8.71 -10.90
C VAL A 38 2.28 8.48 -12.41
N SER A 39 1.57 7.43 -12.81
CA SER A 39 1.48 6.97 -14.19
C SER A 39 0.07 6.52 -14.52
N ASP A 40 -0.38 6.82 -15.73
CA ASP A 40 -1.59 6.24 -16.33
C ASP A 40 -1.33 4.84 -16.91
N LYS A 41 -0.06 4.39 -16.90
CA LYS A 41 0.32 3.04 -17.28
C LYS A 41 -0.22 2.06 -16.25
N GLY A 42 -1.25 1.30 -16.64
CA GLY A 42 -1.87 0.26 -15.83
C GLY A 42 -3.31 0.62 -15.44
N CYS A 43 -4.20 -0.38 -15.47
CA CYS A 43 -5.62 -0.23 -15.16
C CYS A 43 -5.92 0.12 -13.69
N ALA A 44 -4.89 0.31 -12.84
CA ALA A 44 -5.02 0.54 -11.41
C ALA A 44 -5.59 1.95 -11.10
N GLN A 45 -6.87 2.13 -11.42
CA GLN A 45 -7.67 3.31 -11.09
C GLN A 45 -8.20 3.22 -9.66
N GLN A 46 -8.27 2.01 -9.11
CA GLN A 46 -8.72 1.74 -7.76
C GLN A 46 -7.76 0.76 -7.08
N ILE A 47 -7.71 0.84 -5.75
CA ILE A 47 -6.93 -0.08 -4.92
C ILE A 47 -7.82 -0.64 -3.82
N ILE A 48 -7.75 -1.96 -3.64
CA ILE A 48 -8.32 -2.65 -2.50
C ILE A 48 -7.20 -2.93 -1.51
N PHE A 49 -7.25 -2.31 -0.34
CA PHE A 49 -6.26 -2.50 0.71
C PHE A 49 -6.94 -2.62 2.08
N ASN A 50 -6.58 -3.66 2.84
CA ASN A 50 -7.22 -3.99 4.11
C ASN A 50 -8.77 -4.09 4.04
N GLY A 51 -9.31 -4.53 2.89
CA GLY A 51 -10.75 -4.61 2.65
C GLY A 51 -11.42 -3.28 2.26
N GLU A 52 -10.69 -2.17 2.23
CA GLU A 52 -11.18 -0.88 1.76
C GLU A 52 -10.85 -0.68 0.27
N LEU A 53 -11.85 -0.33 -0.54
CA LEU A 53 -11.67 0.14 -1.91
C LEU A 53 -11.55 1.67 -1.90
N ARG A 54 -10.48 2.20 -2.48
CA ARG A 54 -10.32 3.65 -2.73
C ARG A 54 -9.94 3.91 -4.19
N ASN A 55 -10.38 5.04 -4.72
CA ASN A 55 -9.90 5.54 -6.00
C ASN A 55 -8.43 5.99 -5.85
N LEU A 56 -7.65 5.82 -6.91
CA LEU A 56 -6.23 6.18 -6.98
C LEU A 56 -6.01 7.22 -8.09
N PRO A 57 -6.23 8.52 -7.81
CA PRO A 57 -6.13 9.58 -8.82
C PRO A 57 -4.69 9.75 -9.30
N LEU A 58 -4.51 10.27 -10.52
CA LEU A 58 -3.17 10.55 -11.04
C LEU A 58 -2.53 11.71 -10.27
N ASN A 59 -1.28 11.52 -9.84
CA ASN A 59 -0.46 12.43 -9.04
C ASN A 59 -1.06 12.81 -7.68
N GLU A 60 -1.93 11.96 -7.13
CA GLU A 60 -2.52 12.15 -5.82
C GLU A 60 -2.15 10.98 -4.89
N SER A 61 -1.81 11.31 -3.64
CA SER A 61 -1.47 10.32 -2.61
C SER A 61 -2.73 9.92 -1.85
N VAL A 62 -2.98 8.62 -1.77
CA VAL A 62 -4.11 8.04 -1.05
C VAL A 62 -3.58 7.26 0.14
N THR A 63 -3.83 7.78 1.33
CA THR A 63 -3.35 7.20 2.59
C THR A 63 -4.40 6.31 3.24
N PHE A 64 -3.97 5.13 3.68
CA PHE A 64 -4.71 4.18 4.49
C PHE A 64 -4.13 4.13 5.88
N ASN A 65 -4.95 4.44 6.88
CA ASN A 65 -4.59 4.37 8.29
C ASN A 65 -5.34 3.20 8.91
N PHE A 66 -4.60 2.21 9.41
CA PHE A 66 -5.18 1.03 10.03
C PHE A 66 -4.19 0.43 11.03
N THR A 67 -4.72 -0.28 12.02
CA THR A 67 -3.88 -0.99 13.00
C THR A 67 -3.90 -2.47 12.65
N PRO A 68 -2.86 -3.03 12.01
CA PRO A 68 -2.79 -4.47 11.75
C PRO A 68 -2.80 -5.25 13.07
N VAL A 69 -3.91 -5.93 13.35
CA VAL A 69 -4.10 -6.74 14.56
C VAL A 69 -3.57 -8.17 14.40
N GLU A 70 -3.57 -8.70 13.17
CA GLU A 70 -3.10 -10.05 12.89
C GLU A 70 -1.69 -10.04 12.32
N LYS A 71 -0.85 -10.97 12.80
CA LYS A 71 0.41 -11.30 12.14
C LYS A 71 0.08 -12.17 10.93
N GLY A 72 0.10 -11.60 9.72
CA GLY A 72 -0.24 -12.33 8.50
C GLY A 72 0.29 -11.68 7.24
N ARG A 73 0.34 -12.47 6.14
CA ARG A 73 0.55 -11.92 4.80
C ARG A 73 -0.80 -11.46 4.26
N HIS A 74 -0.98 -10.15 4.13
CA HIS A 74 -2.14 -9.57 3.46
C HIS A 74 -1.77 -9.37 1.98
N ASN A 75 -2.51 -9.99 1.08
CA ASN A 75 -2.39 -9.73 -0.36
C ASN A 75 -3.32 -8.57 -0.72
N TRP A 76 -2.85 -7.66 -1.57
CA TRP A 76 -3.68 -6.61 -2.18
C TRP A 76 -3.71 -6.79 -3.69
N SER A 77 -4.71 -6.21 -4.35
CA SER A 77 -4.87 -6.28 -5.79
C SER A 77 -5.35 -4.95 -6.34
N ALA A 78 -4.81 -4.59 -7.51
CA ALA A 78 -5.37 -3.52 -8.33
C ALA A 78 -6.65 -4.04 -8.97
N VAL A 79 -7.66 -3.18 -9.10
CA VAL A 79 -8.83 -3.42 -9.95
C VAL A 79 -8.84 -2.36 -11.04
#